data_AF-A0A381RS66-F1
#
_entry.id   AF-A0A381RS66-F1
#
_cell.length_a   1.000
_cell.length_b   1.000
_cell.length_c   1.000
_cell.angle_alpha   90.00
_cell.angle_beta   90.00
_cell.angle_gamma   90.00
#
_symmetry.space_group_name_H-M   'P 1'
#
loop_
_entity.id
_entity.type
_entity.pdbx_description
1 polymer ?
#
loop_
_entity_poly.entity_id
_entity_poly.type
_entity_poly.pdbx_seq_one_letter_code
_entity_poly.pdbx_strand_id
1 'polypeptide(L)' 'KGDIIGPLKTPRGYGIVNIVDISPIDSSDFEMKHDVIYDNLSNQKRNTNFQSWYQDLLDKAKIIDNRKYYF' A
#
# COMPACT_ATOMS: atom_id res chain seq x y z
N LYS A 1 20.42 0.22 19.53
CA LYS A 1 20.06 1.27 20.53
C LYS A 1 21.05 2.40 20.34
N GLY A 2 20.59 3.61 20.00
CA GLY A 2 21.47 4.68 19.50
C GLY A 2 21.72 4.62 17.99
N ASP A 3 20.96 3.81 17.26
CA ASP A 3 21.02 3.78 15.80
C ASP A 3 20.23 4.96 15.25
N ILE A 4 20.87 5.69 14.34
CA ILE A 4 20.29 6.85 13.65
C ILE A 4 19.82 6.42 12.27
N ILE A 5 18.54 6.67 11.96
CA ILE A 5 17.94 6.41 10.65
C ILE A 5 17.62 7.75 9.99
N GLY A 6 18.11 7.94 8.76
CA GLY A 6 17.70 9.06 7.93
C GLY A 6 18.75 9.51 6.91
N PRO A 7 18.47 10.60 6.17
CA PRO A 7 17.26 11.43 6.25
C PRO A 7 16.03 10.76 5.60
N LEU A 8 14.94 10.68 6.35
CA LEU A 8 13.65 10.14 5.90
C LEU A 8 12.81 11.27 5.31
N LYS A 9 12.34 11.09 4.06
CA LYS A 9 11.43 12.04 3.43
C LYS A 9 10.04 11.90 4.08
N THR A 10 9.52 13.03 4.55
CA THR A 10 8.17 13.18 5.10
C THR A 10 7.41 14.22 4.27
N PRO A 11 6.07 14.31 4.35
CA PRO A 11 5.31 15.34 3.67
C PRO A 11 5.73 16.77 4.03
N ARG A 12 6.40 16.97 5.17
CA ARG A 12 6.82 18.28 5.69
C ARG A 12 8.32 18.55 5.56
N GLY A 13 9.09 17.67 4.92
CA GLY A 13 10.55 17.80 4.78
C GLY A 13 11.31 16.52 5.14
N TYR A 14 12.55 16.66 5.62
CA TYR A 14 13.40 15.52 5.98
C TYR A 14 13.55 15.39 7.50
N GLY A 15 13.37 14.18 8.02
CA GLY A 15 13.53 13.85 9.43
C GLY A 15 14.64 12.84 9.67
N ILE A 16 15.27 12.92 10.83
CA ILE A 16 16.22 11.93 11.33
C ILE A 16 15.61 11.30 12.58
N VAL A 17 15.64 9.96 12.66
CA VAL A 17 15.06 9.20 13.78
C VAL A 17 16.20 8.59 14.58
N ASN A 18 16.22 8.85 15.89
CA ASN A 18 17.12 8.19 16.83
C ASN A 18 16.35 7.09 17.57
N ILE A 19 16.83 5.85 17.47
CA ILE A 19 16.18 4.71 18.13
C ILE A 19 16.54 4.70 19.62
N VAL A 20 15.57 5.09 20.44
CA VAL A 20 15.68 5.12 21.91
C VAL A 20 15.48 3.72 22.49
N ASP A 21 14.48 2.98 22.01
CA ASP A 21 14.15 1.63 22.43
C ASP A 21 13.33 0.91 21.33
N ILE A 22 13.38 -0.42 21.34
CA ILE A 22 12.55 -1.26 20.45
C ILE A 22 11.81 -2.24 21.34
N SER A 23 10.50 -2.08 21.43
CA SER A 23 9.66 -2.99 22.20
C SER A 23 9.56 -4.35 21.50
N PRO A 24 9.55 -5.46 22.26
CA PRO A 24 9.25 -6.76 21.70
C PRO A 24 7.81 -6.81 21.19
N ILE A 25 7.53 -7.75 20.29
CA ILE A 25 6.16 -7.99 19.82
C ILE A 25 5.29 -8.40 21.00
N ASP A 26 4.16 -7.72 21.17
CA ASP A 26 3.10 -8.15 22.07
C ASP A 26 2.24 -9.18 21.33
N SER A 27 2.49 -10.45 21.61
CA SER A 27 1.74 -11.55 20.98
C SER A 27 0.26 -11.50 21.31
N SER A 28 -0.15 -11.01 22.50
CA SER A 28 -1.56 -10.90 22.86
C SER A 28 -2.27 -9.80 22.08
N ASP A 29 -1.62 -8.64 21.91
CA ASP A 29 -2.13 -7.56 21.03
C ASP A 29 -2.20 -8.01 19.56
N PHE A 30 -1.20 -8.77 19.11
CA PHE A 30 -1.20 -9.34 17.77
C PHE A 30 -2.36 -10.32 17.55
N GLU A 31 -2.58 -11.28 18.46
CA GLU A 31 -3.67 -12.25 18.34
C GLU A 31 -5.04 -11.55 18.31
N MET A 32 -5.25 -10.51 19.13
CA MET A 32 -6.49 -9.72 19.09
C MET A 32 -6.72 -9.01 17.75
N LYS A 33 -5.65 -8.68 17.03
CA LYS A 33 -5.69 -7.94 15.75
C LYS A 33 -5.47 -8.83 14.53
N HIS A 34 -5.18 -10.11 14.73
CA HIS A 34 -4.76 -11.04 13.69
C HIS A 34 -5.74 -11.04 12.52
N ASP A 35 -7.03 -11.22 12.80
CA ASP A 35 -8.06 -11.33 11.77
C ASP A 35 -8.22 -10.02 10.99
N VAL A 36 -8.14 -8.88 11.66
CA VAL A 36 -8.18 -7.56 11.02
C VAL A 36 -6.97 -7.36 10.10
N ILE A 37 -5.78 -7.77 10.54
CA ILE A 37 -4.56 -7.70 9.72
C ILE A 37 -4.72 -8.61 8.49
N TYR A 38 -5.18 -9.84 8.69
CA TYR A 38 -5.40 -10.81 7.63
C TYR A 38 -6.42 -10.30 6.59
N ASP A 39 -7.54 -9.76 7.04
CA ASP A 39 -8.59 -9.22 6.17
C ASP A 39 -8.09 -8.01 5.37
N ASN A 40 -7.36 -7.11 6.02
CA ASN A 40 -6.77 -5.96 5.34
C ASN A 40 -5.78 -6.39 4.25
N LEU A 41 -4.87 -7.31 4.56
CA LEU A 41 -3.90 -7.84 3.59
C LEU A 41 -4.59 -8.57 2.45
N SER A 42 -5.62 -9.36 2.75
CA SER A 42 -6.41 -10.09 1.76
C SER A 42 -7.17 -9.15 0.83
N ASN A 43 -7.80 -8.11 1.39
CA ASN A 43 -8.49 -7.07 0.61
C ASN A 43 -7.53 -6.30 -0.29
N GLN A 44 -6.37 -5.90 0.23
CA GLN A 44 -5.34 -5.23 -0.56
C GLN A 44 -4.90 -6.08 -1.75
N LYS A 45 -4.58 -7.37 -1.54
CA LYS A 45 -4.18 -8.27 -2.63
C LYS A 45 -5.29 -8.46 -3.67
N ARG A 46 -6.53 -8.67 -3.23
CA ARG A 46 -7.68 -8.81 -4.14
C ARG A 46 -7.86 -7.57 -5.02
N ASN A 47 -7.81 -6.38 -4.41
CA ASN A 47 -7.96 -5.12 -5.13
C ASN A 47 -6.82 -4.90 -6.13
N THR A 48 -5.57 -5.11 -5.72
CA THR A 48 -4.41 -4.95 -6.61
C THR A 48 -4.48 -5.92 -7.79
N ASN A 49 -4.81 -7.18 -7.55
CA ASN A 49 -4.94 -8.19 -8.61
C ASN A 49 -6.06 -7.83 -9.59
N PHE A 50 -7.22 -7.41 -9.07
CA PHE A 50 -8.34 -6.99 -9.91
C PHE A 50 -7.97 -5.79 -10.79
N GLN A 51 -7.34 -4.76 -10.20
CA GLN A 51 -6.90 -3.57 -10.95
C GLN A 51 -5.89 -3.94 -12.03
N SER A 52 -4.91 -4.78 -11.71
CA SER A 52 -3.91 -5.24 -12.68
C SER A 52 -4.54 -6.02 -13.83
N TRP A 53 -5.47 -6.93 -13.53
CA TRP A 53 -6.19 -7.69 -14.54
C TRP A 53 -7.06 -6.80 -15.42
N TYR A 54 -7.77 -5.84 -14.81
CA TYR A 54 -8.61 -4.90 -15.54
C TYR A 54 -7.80 -4.02 -16.50
N GLN A 55 -6.62 -3.53 -16.07
CA GLN A 55 -5.77 -2.75 -16.95
C GLN A 55 -5.18 -3.56 -18.10
N ASP A 56 -4.78 -4.81 -17.85
CA ASP A 56 -4.31 -5.71 -18.92
C ASP A 56 -5.40 -5.95 -20.00
N LEU A 57 -6.67 -6.02 -19.59
CA LEU A 57 -7.79 -6.09 -20.54
C LEU A 57 -7.95 -4.80 -21.34
N LEU A 58 -7.83 -3.63 -20.69
CA LEU A 58 -7.92 -2.35 -21.38
C LEU A 58 -6.78 -2.15 -22.39
N ASP A 59 -5.55 -2.51 -22.01
CA ASP A 59 -4.38 -2.41 -22.88
C ASP A 59 -4.49 -3.31 -24.13
N LYS A 60 -5.12 -4.48 -23.98
CA LYS A 60 -5.37 -5.41 -25.09
C LYS A 60 -6.60 -5.06 -25.93
N ALA A 61 -7.50 -4.22 -25.41
CA ALA A 61 -8.74 -3.89 -26.09
C ALA A 61 -8.50 -2.83 -27.18
N LYS A 62 -8.98 -3.10 -28.40
CA LYS A 62 -9.05 -2.09 -29.45
C LYS A 62 -10.23 -1.15 -29.18
N ILE A 63 -9.99 -0.09 -28.42
CA ILE A 63 -10.99 0.92 -28.08
C ILE A 63 -10.96 2.02 -29.15
N ILE A 64 -12.07 2.18 -29.89
CA ILE A 64 -12.23 3.24 -30.90
C ILE A 64 -13.17 4.31 -30.33
N ASP A 65 -12.66 5.54 -30.21
CA ASP A 65 -13.46 6.69 -29.79
C ASP A 65 -14.16 7.33 -30.99
N ASN A 66 -15.49 7.22 -31.02
CA ASN A 66 -16.34 7.77 -32.08
C ASN A 66 -17.05 9.07 -31.69
N ARG A 67 -16.75 9.67 -30.53
CA ARG A 67 -17.49 10.84 -30.02
C ARG A 67 -17.43 12.05 -30.96
N LYS A 68 -16.30 12.24 -31.66
CA LYS A 68 -16.10 13.32 -32.64
C LYS A 68 -17.01 13.30 -33.86
N TYR A 69 -17.77 12.22 -34.09
CA TYR A 69 -18.66 12.09 -35.24
C TYR A 69 -20.11 12.48 -34.93
N TYR A 70 -20.42 12.76 -33.66
CA TYR A 70 -21.78 13.03 -33.18
C TYR A 70 -21.91 14.35 -32.41
N PHE A 71 -20.82 15.08 -32.18
CA PHE A 71 -20.77 16.39 -31.52
C PHE A 71 -19.87 17.36 -32.27
#